data_AF-A0A4V1AIG4-F1
#
_entry.id   AF-A0A4V1AIG4-F1
#
_cell.length_a   1.000
_cell.length_b   1.000
_cell.length_c   1.000
_cell.angle_alpha   90.00
_cell.angle_beta   90.00
_cell.angle_gamma   90.00
#
_symmetry.space_group_name_H-M   'P 1'
#
loop_
_entity.id
_entity.type
_entity.pdbx_description
1 polymer ?
#
loop_
_entity_poly.entity_id
_entity_poly.type
_entity_poly.pdbx_seq_one_letter_code
_entity_poly.pdbx_strand_id
1 'polypeptide(L)' 'MAYKLVMKNRDLVLRQMPLHGYNSVDFAEKYLGINRAHWTNIQTGKIHPRPALAKKIASGLDLEIKDIFDLVQ' A
#
# COMPACT_ATOMS: atom_id res chain seq x y z
N MET A 1 -5.02 1.12 -23.13
CA MET A 1 -4.25 0.43 -22.07
C MET A 1 -4.51 1.15 -20.76
N ALA A 2 -4.75 0.42 -19.68
CA ALA A 2 -5.05 1.03 -18.37
C ALA A 2 -3.83 0.90 -17.47
N TYR A 3 -3.29 2.03 -17.02
CA TYR A 3 -2.15 2.07 -16.12
C TYR A 3 -2.45 1.37 -14.80
N LYS A 4 -1.45 0.67 -14.25
CA LYS A 4 -1.51 -0.07 -13.00
C LYS A 4 -0.44 0.43 -12.04
N LEU A 5 -0.80 0.53 -10.76
CA LEU A 5 0.14 0.77 -9.67
C LEU A 5 0.58 -0.59 -9.12
N VAL A 6 1.86 -0.89 -9.18
CA VAL A 6 2.44 -2.15 -8.70
C VAL A 6 3.31 -1.85 -7.49
N MET A 7 3.15 -2.63 -6.42
CA MET A 7 3.98 -2.50 -5.22
C MET A 7 5.46 -2.66 -5.59
N LYS A 8 6.24 -1.61 -5.39
CA LYS A 8 7.68 -1.55 -5.64
C LYS A 8 8.47 -1.86 -4.39
N ASN A 9 8.13 -1.20 -3.28
CA ASN A 9 8.94 -1.23 -2.07
C ASN A 9 8.14 -1.72 -0.86
N ARG A 10 7.81 -3.01 -0.88
CA ARG A 10 7.08 -3.67 0.21
C ARG A 10 7.83 -3.55 1.54
N ASP A 11 9.15 -3.71 1.53
CA ASP A 11 9.95 -3.71 2.76
C ASP A 11 10.04 -2.32 3.39
N LEU A 12 9.99 -1.25 2.60
CA LEU A 12 9.84 0.11 3.12
C LEU A 12 8.50 0.27 3.84
N VAL A 13 7.40 -0.12 3.17
CA VAL A 13 6.05 -0.05 3.75
C VAL A 13 5.99 -0.80 5.08
N LEU A 14 6.46 -2.05 5.11
CA LEU A 14 6.44 -2.89 6.31
C LEU A 14 7.29 -2.31 7.46
N ARG A 15 8.39 -1.61 7.15
CA ARG A 15 9.23 -0.94 8.14
C ARG A 15 8.63 0.37 8.64
N GLN A 16 7.89 1.10 7.81
CA GLN A 16 7.25 2.36 8.21
C GLN A 16 6.01 2.12 9.09
N MET A 17 5.20 1.10 8.80
CA MET A 17 3.99 0.80 9.57
C MET A 17 4.17 0.85 11.10
N PRO A 18 5.14 0.15 11.73
CA PRO A 18 5.33 0.20 13.17
C PRO A 18 5.79 1.58 13.68
N LEU A 19 6.52 2.36 12.87
CA LEU A 19 6.92 3.73 13.23
C LEU A 19 5.72 4.68 13.32
N HIS A 20 4.65 4.36 12.59
CA HIS A 20 3.36 5.07 12.63
C HIS A 20 2.34 4.41 13.58
N GLY A 21 2.76 3.46 14.41
CA GLY A 21 1.89 2.81 15.40
C GLY A 21 0.92 1.77 14.81
N TYR A 22 1.17 1.29 13.59
CA TYR A 22 0.37 0.26 12.95
C TYR A 22 1.10 -1.08 12.89
N ASN A 23 0.40 -2.16 13.23
CA ASN A 23 0.77 -3.48 12.70
C ASN A 23 0.09 -3.70 11.32
N SER A 24 0.44 -4.80 10.64
CA SER A 24 -0.06 -5.03 9.29
C SER A 24 -1.58 -5.23 9.19
N VAL A 25 -2.22 -5.71 10.24
CA VAL A 25 -3.67 -5.93 10.27
C VAL A 25 -4.37 -4.61 10.54
N ASP A 26 -3.91 -3.86 11.54
CA ASP A 26 -4.46 -2.55 11.90
C ASP A 26 -4.38 -1.56 10.75
N PHE A 27 -3.25 -1.53 10.02
CA PHE A 27 -3.14 -0.66 8.86
C PHE A 27 -4.16 -1.03 7.77
N ALA A 28 -4.33 -2.32 7.48
CA ALA A 28 -5.27 -2.77 6.47
C ALA A 28 -6.72 -2.48 6.87
N GLU A 29 -7.12 -2.96 8.04
CA GLU A 29 -8.53 -3.02 8.42
C GLU A 29 -9.00 -1.71 9.04
N LYS A 30 -8.20 -1.08 9.91
CA LYS A 30 -8.59 0.15 10.62
C LYS A 30 -8.26 1.40 9.82
N TYR A 31 -7.05 1.48 9.25
CA TYR A 31 -6.63 2.67 8.53
C TYR A 31 -7.14 2.68 7.08
N LEU A 32 -6.83 1.64 6.30
CA LEU A 32 -7.21 1.58 4.88
C LEU A 32 -8.68 1.24 4.67
N GLY A 33 -9.29 0.45 5.56
CA GLY A 33 -10.66 -0.04 5.41
C GLY A 33 -10.79 -1.20 4.42
N ILE A 34 -9.72 -2.00 4.28
CA ILE A 34 -9.69 -3.19 3.43
C ILE A 34 -9.37 -4.41 4.29
N ASN A 35 -9.80 -5.60 3.86
CA ASN A 35 -9.44 -6.82 4.59
C ASN A 35 -7.96 -7.18 4.40
N ARG A 36 -7.43 -7.98 5.34
CA ARG A 36 -6.04 -8.46 5.32
C ARG A 36 -5.63 -9.18 4.02
N ALA A 37 -6.53 -9.96 3.42
CA ALA A 37 -6.24 -10.70 2.19
C ALA A 37 -6.02 -9.75 1.01
N HIS A 38 -6.87 -8.72 0.90
CA HIS A 38 -6.73 -7.67 -0.10
C HIS A 38 -5.40 -6.92 0.07
N TRP A 39 -5.05 -6.58 1.30
CA TRP A 39 -3.75 -5.95 1.60
C TRP A 39 -2.56 -6.84 1.20
N THR A 40 -2.62 -8.14 1.50
CA THR A 40 -1.58 -9.11 1.11
C THR A 40 -1.47 -9.22 -0.41
N ASN A 41 -2.60 -9.20 -1.11
CA ASN A 41 -2.61 -9.23 -2.58
C ASN A 41 -2.04 -7.95 -3.20
N ILE A 42 -2.21 -6.78 -2.57
CA ILE A 42 -1.55 -5.54 -2.97
C ILE A 42 -0.03 -5.65 -2.76
N GLN A 43 0.40 -6.10 -1.58
CA GLN A 43 1.83 -6.25 -1.26
C GLN A 43 2.57 -7.22 -2.19
N THR A 44 1.89 -8.27 -2.65
CA THR A 44 2.45 -9.27 -3.57
C THR A 44 2.27 -8.91 -5.04
N GLY A 45 1.67 -7.76 -5.34
CA GLY A 45 1.42 -7.30 -6.72
C GLY A 45 0.32 -8.06 -7.45
N LYS A 46 -0.39 -9.00 -6.80
CA LYS A 46 -1.53 -9.73 -7.37
C LYS A 46 -2.74 -8.83 -7.62
N ILE A 47 -2.92 -7.81 -6.78
CA ILE A 47 -3.95 -6.77 -6.93
C ILE A 47 -3.26 -5.41 -7.07
N HIS A 48 -3.75 -4.61 -8.00
CA HIS A 48 -3.28 -3.24 -8.19
C HIS A 48 -4.27 -2.28 -7.52
N PRO A 49 -3.84 -1.50 -6.51
CA PRO A 49 -4.73 -0.55 -5.86
C PRO A 49 -5.13 0.55 -6.84
N ARG A 50 -6.37 1.03 -6.72
CA ARG A 50 -6.80 2.27 -7.38
C ARG A 50 -5.97 3.45 -6.87
N PRO A 51 -5.81 4.54 -7.65
CA PRO A 51 -5.02 5.70 -7.23
C PRO A 51 -5.42 6.29 -5.87
N ALA A 52 -6.71 6.28 -5.53
CA ALA A 52 -7.20 6.74 -4.23
C ALA A 52 -6.68 5.89 -3.06
N LEU A 53 -6.64 4.56 -3.22
CA LEU A 53 -6.12 3.66 -2.18
C LEU A 53 -4.59 3.77 -2.07
N ALA A 54 -3.89 3.87 -3.20
CA ALA A 54 -2.44 4.11 -3.20
C ALA A 54 -2.05 5.43 -2.52
N LYS A 55 -2.80 6.52 -2.78
CA LYS A 55 -2.68 7.80 -2.07
C LYS A 55 -2.86 7.62 -0.57
N LYS A 56 -3.91 6.91 -0.16
CA LYS A 56 -4.19 6.66 1.26
C LYS A 56 -3.06 5.89 1.94
N ILE A 57 -2.51 4.86 1.29
CA ILE A 57 -1.36 4.09 1.79
C ILE A 57 -0.16 5.02 2.03
N ALA A 58 0.16 5.86 1.04
CA ALA A 58 1.27 6.79 1.12
C ALA A 58 1.08 7.81 2.25
N SER A 59 -0.09 8.44 2.35
CA SER A 59 -0.44 9.38 3.42
C SER A 59 -0.40 8.76 4.82
N GLY A 60 -0.76 7.47 4.96
CA GLY A 60 -0.75 6.80 6.26
C GLY A 60 0.63 6.49 6.81
N LEU A 61 1.66 6.55 5.96
CA LEU A 61 3.04 6.23 6.30
C LEU A 61 3.99 7.40 6.06
N ASP A 62 3.43 8.60 5.78
CA ASP A 62 4.19 9.81 5.43
C ASP A 62 5.27 9.55 4.35
N LEU A 63 4.89 8.82 3.30
CA LEU A 63 5.72 8.48 2.16
C LEU A 63 5.17 9.12 0.88
N GLU A 64 6.02 9.27 -0.14
CA GLU A 64 5.50 9.56 -1.47
C GLU A 64 5.03 8.29 -2.18
N ILE A 65 3.98 8.41 -3.01
CA ILE A 65 3.42 7.28 -3.77
C ILE A 65 4.50 6.62 -4.65
N LYS A 66 5.39 7.42 -5.24
CA LYS A 66 6.49 6.95 -6.11
C LYS A 66 7.53 6.09 -5.39
N ASP A 67 7.62 6.22 -4.06
CA ASP A 67 8.53 5.44 -3.23
C ASP A 67 7.94 4.06 -2.92
N ILE A 68 6.61 3.93 -3.01
CA ILE A 68 5.87 2.71 -2.70
C ILE A 68 5.47 1.94 -3.97
N PHE A 69 5.07 2.64 -5.04
CA PHE A 69 4.49 2.05 -6.25
C PHE A 69 5.19 2.50 -7.52
N ASP A 70 5.34 1.58 -8.47
CA ASP A 70 5.67 1.91 -9.86
C ASP A 70 4.40 1.99 -10.71
N LEU A 71 4.41 2.91 -11.69
CA LEU A 71 3.35 3.05 -12.69
C LEU A 71 3.71 2.21 -13.92
N VAL A 72 2.90 1.20 -14.21
CA VAL A 72 3.13 0.25 -15.32
C VAL A 72 1.97 0.35 -16.31
N GLN A 73 2.26 0.23 -17.61
CA GLN A 73 1.26 0.25 -18.69
C GLN A 73 0.53 -1.08 -18.88
#